data_AF-A0A4R4QLR7-F1
#
_entry.id   AF-A0A4R4QLR7-F1
#
_cell.length_a   1.000
_cell.length_b   1.000
_cell.length_c   1.000
_cell.angle_alpha   90.00
_cell.angle_beta   90.00
_cell.angle_gamma   90.00
#
_symmetry.space_group_name_H-M   'P 1'
#
loop_
_entity.id
_entity.type
_entity.pdbx_description
1 polymer ?
#
loop_
_entity_poly.entity_id
_entity_poly.type
_entity_poly.pdbx_seq_one_letter_code
_entity_poly.pdbx_strand_id
1 'polypeptide(L)'
;MTRARMPRPHEVAAARRDPRLLRALRERREDEAWRTRGTCQTVDPETFFPAPNEPADAAVALCRSCEVQGSCLAWALEVGDCHGVWGATTPRERRAMLVAWRAEVEPDPEAAEEAGPPVRDRLLTLVPLS
;
A
#
# COMPACT_ATOMS: atom_id res chain seq x y z
N MET A 1 19.32 9.58 -19.34
CA MET A 1 18.15 9.01 -18.64
C MET A 1 17.97 9.80 -17.35
N THR A 2 16.93 10.63 -17.26
CA THR A 2 16.70 11.50 -16.09
C THR A 2 16.36 10.62 -14.88
N ARG A 3 17.14 10.72 -13.79
CA ARG A 3 16.82 10.02 -12.54
C ARG A 3 15.37 10.33 -12.15
N ALA A 4 14.59 9.29 -11.86
CA ALA A 4 13.22 9.46 -11.39
C ALA A 4 13.24 10.39 -10.16
N ARG A 5 12.41 11.43 -10.19
CA ARG A 5 12.30 12.39 -9.08
C ARG A 5 11.93 11.63 -7.80
N MET A 6 12.75 11.78 -6.76
CA MET A 6 12.45 11.26 -5.43
C MET A 6 11.19 11.95 -4.86
N PRO A 7 10.30 11.20 -4.18
CA PRO A 7 9.18 11.80 -3.44
C PRO A 7 9.68 12.75 -2.35
N ARG A 8 8.98 13.87 -2.17
CA ARG A 8 9.23 14.81 -1.07
C ARG A 8 8.73 14.23 0.26
N PRO A 9 9.28 14.66 1.41
CA PRO A 9 8.86 14.15 2.72
C PRO A 9 7.36 14.25 3.00
N HIS A 10 6.70 15.35 2.59
CA HIS A 10 5.25 15.49 2.77
C HIS A 10 4.44 14.53 1.89
N GLU A 11 4.95 14.15 0.70
CA GLU A 11 4.32 13.16 -0.19
C GLU A 11 4.38 11.78 0.47
N VAL A 12 5.51 11.45 1.11
CA VAL A 12 5.67 10.20 1.88
C VAL A 12 4.79 10.21 3.14
N ALA A 13 4.72 11.33 3.87
CA ALA A 13 3.87 11.45 5.06
C ALA A 13 2.37 11.32 4.71
N ALA A 14 1.95 11.87 3.57
CA ALA A 14 0.59 11.67 3.05
C ALA A 14 0.35 10.20 2.69
N ALA A 15 1.32 9.55 2.00
CA ALA A 15 1.23 8.14 1.66
C ALA A 15 1.08 7.22 2.87
N ARG A 16 1.81 7.50 3.98
CA ARG A 16 1.67 6.75 5.25
C ARG A 16 0.25 6.75 5.83
N ARG A 17 -0.55 7.78 5.52
CA ARG A 17 -1.94 7.92 5.96
C ARG A 17 -2.95 7.50 4.89
N ASP A 18 -2.50 7.08 3.71
CA ASP A 18 -3.40 6.67 2.63
C ASP A 18 -4.10 5.34 3.01
N PRO A 19 -5.44 5.27 2.99
CA PRO A 19 -6.18 4.09 3.38
C PRO A 19 -5.84 2.85 2.54
N ARG A 20 -5.42 3.03 1.28
CA ARG A 20 -4.99 1.93 0.40
C ARG A 20 -3.71 1.30 0.93
N LEU A 21 -2.72 2.11 1.34
CA LEU A 21 -1.47 1.61 1.91
C LEU A 21 -1.73 0.91 3.25
N LEU A 22 -2.57 1.49 4.12
CA LEU A 22 -2.94 0.87 5.39
C LEU A 22 -3.62 -0.49 5.20
N ARG A 23 -4.45 -0.63 4.16
CA ARG A 23 -5.05 -1.93 3.79
C ARG A 23 -4.00 -2.92 3.29
N ALA A 24 -3.10 -2.48 2.41
CA ALA A 24 -2.01 -3.31 1.90
C ALA A 24 -1.14 -3.87 3.04
N LEU A 25 -0.77 -3.03 4.02
CA LEU A 25 0.02 -3.46 5.18
C LEU A 25 -0.67 -4.56 6.00
N ARG A 26 -2.01 -4.51 6.13
CA ARG A 26 -2.79 -5.53 6.83
C ARG A 26 -2.90 -6.84 6.04
N GLU A 27 -3.11 -6.74 4.73
CA GLU A 27 -3.41 -7.87 3.84
C GLU A 27 -2.16 -8.52 3.23
N ARG A 28 -0.95 -7.97 3.47
CA ARG A 28 0.32 -8.47 2.92
C ARG A 28 0.68 -9.92 3.25
N ARG A 29 0.09 -10.49 4.30
CA ARG A 29 0.39 -11.85 4.79
C ARG A 29 -0.56 -12.92 4.24
N GLU A 30 -1.45 -12.55 3.31
CA GLU A 30 -2.33 -13.51 2.65
C GLU A 30 -1.53 -14.42 1.69
N ASP A 31 -1.99 -15.66 1.55
CA ASP A 31 -1.42 -16.63 0.60
C ASP A 31 -1.65 -16.19 -0.86
N GLU A 32 -0.76 -16.62 -1.76
CA GLU A 32 -0.69 -16.29 -3.19
C GLU A 32 -1.99 -16.54 -3.98
N ALA A 33 -2.89 -17.35 -3.40
CA ALA A 33 -4.23 -17.62 -3.91
C ALA A 33 -5.09 -16.36 -4.10
N TRP A 34 -4.74 -15.21 -3.51
CA TRP A 34 -5.47 -13.95 -3.75
C TRP A 34 -5.51 -13.57 -5.23
N ARG A 35 -4.50 -13.92 -6.03
CA ARG A 35 -4.44 -13.54 -7.45
C ARG A 35 -5.62 -14.08 -8.26
N THR A 36 -6.16 -15.25 -7.90
CA THR A 36 -7.29 -15.90 -8.59
C THR A 36 -8.65 -15.31 -8.21
N ARG A 37 -8.69 -14.34 -7.29
CA ARG A 37 -9.91 -13.62 -6.88
C ARG A 37 -9.96 -12.17 -7.39
N GLY A 38 -8.99 -11.76 -8.19
CA GLY A 38 -8.94 -10.42 -8.76
C GLY A 38 -10.04 -10.19 -9.80
N THR A 39 -10.78 -9.08 -9.69
CA THR A 39 -11.75 -8.61 -10.70
C THR A 39 -11.12 -8.39 -12.07
N CYS A 40 -9.81 -8.10 -12.11
CA CYS A 40 -9.05 -7.96 -13.35
C CYS A 40 -9.06 -9.21 -14.24
N GLN A 41 -9.35 -10.40 -13.70
CA GLN A 41 -9.44 -11.62 -14.50
C GLN A 41 -10.64 -11.65 -15.47
N THR A 42 -11.65 -10.81 -15.25
CA THR A 42 -12.85 -10.75 -16.10
C THR A 42 -12.91 -9.47 -16.93
N VAL A 43 -11.83 -8.70 -16.97
CA VAL A 43 -11.73 -7.41 -17.67
C VAL A 43 -10.53 -7.47 -18.62
N ASP A 44 -10.61 -6.76 -19.75
CA ASP A 44 -9.49 -6.63 -20.67
C ASP A 44 -8.22 -6.12 -19.93
N PRO A 45 -7.10 -6.86 -19.95
CA PRO A 45 -5.86 -6.47 -19.30
C PRO A 45 -5.39 -5.05 -19.68
N GLU A 46 -5.59 -4.62 -20.93
CA GLU A 46 -5.15 -3.31 -21.40
C GLU A 46 -5.79 -2.16 -20.62
N THR A 47 -6.98 -2.38 -20.05
CA THR A 47 -7.66 -1.42 -19.16
C THR A 47 -6.75 -0.99 -18.01
N PHE A 48 -5.94 -1.90 -17.47
CA PHE A 48 -5.07 -1.65 -16.32
C PHE A 48 -3.71 -1.06 -16.70
N PHE A 49 -3.40 -0.95 -17.99
CA PHE A 49 -2.14 -0.40 -18.51
C PHE A 49 -2.37 0.79 -19.45
N PRO A 50 -3.03 1.87 -18.96
CA PRO A 50 -3.33 3.03 -19.80
C PRO A 50 -2.05 3.70 -20.31
N ALA A 51 -2.13 4.29 -21.50
CA ALA A 51 -1.05 5.08 -22.05
C ALA A 51 -0.73 6.31 -21.15
N PRO A 52 0.46 6.92 -21.23
CA PRO A 52 0.86 8.02 -20.33
C PRO A 52 -0.09 9.22 -20.23
N ASN A 53 -0.90 9.47 -21.27
CA ASN A 53 -1.86 10.57 -21.34
C ASN A 53 -3.32 10.10 -21.28
N GLU A 54 -3.55 8.82 -21.01
CA GLU A 54 -4.88 8.23 -20.92
C GLU A 54 -5.34 8.19 -19.46
N PRO A 55 -6.63 8.46 -19.19
CA PRO A 55 -7.15 8.42 -17.83
C PRO A 55 -7.12 7.00 -17.26
N ALA A 56 -6.59 6.87 -16.04
CA ALA A 56 -6.60 5.60 -15.30
C ALA A 56 -7.88 5.39 -14.46
N ASP A 57 -8.85 6.30 -14.53
CA ASP A 57 -10.00 6.35 -13.61
C ASP A 57 -10.86 5.10 -13.68
N ALA A 58 -11.05 4.53 -14.87
CA ALA A 58 -11.81 3.30 -15.06
C ALA A 58 -11.16 2.11 -14.33
N ALA A 59 -9.86 1.89 -14.55
CA ALA A 59 -9.10 0.83 -13.87
C ALA A 59 -9.03 1.05 -12.35
N VAL A 60 -8.81 2.29 -11.92
CA VAL A 60 -8.80 2.64 -10.49
C VAL A 60 -10.15 2.35 -9.86
N ALA A 61 -11.27 2.68 -10.52
CA ALA A 61 -12.62 2.40 -10.03
C ALA A 61 -12.87 0.89 -9.89
N LEU A 62 -12.49 0.09 -10.89
CA LEU A 62 -12.57 -1.37 -10.85
C LEU A 62 -11.76 -1.96 -9.68
N CYS A 63 -10.53 -1.47 -9.48
CA CYS A 63 -9.70 -1.96 -8.37
C CYS A 63 -10.25 -1.54 -6.99
N ARG A 64 -10.93 -0.40 -6.87
CA ARG A 64 -11.45 0.09 -5.56
C ARG A 64 -12.49 -0.85 -4.96
N SER A 65 -13.30 -1.49 -5.79
CA SER A 65 -14.30 -2.48 -5.35
C SER A 65 -13.76 -3.91 -5.27
N CYS A 66 -12.51 -4.14 -5.68
CA CYS A 66 -11.93 -5.47 -5.72
C CYS A 66 -11.62 -6.01 -4.32
N GLU A 67 -12.02 -7.27 -4.06
CA GLU A 67 -11.81 -7.90 -2.75
C GLU A 67 -10.33 -8.06 -2.39
N VAL A 68 -9.46 -8.26 -3.38
CA VAL A 68 -8.01 -8.46 -3.17
C VAL A 68 -7.18 -7.19 -3.36
N GLN A 69 -7.81 -6.01 -3.25
CA GLN A 69 -7.15 -4.74 -3.48
C GLN A 69 -5.88 -4.54 -2.62
N GLY A 70 -5.93 -4.85 -1.33
CA GLY A 70 -4.77 -4.64 -0.44
C GLY A 70 -3.65 -5.63 -0.73
N SER A 71 -3.95 -6.92 -0.86
CA SER A 71 -2.97 -7.95 -1.25
C SER A 71 -2.31 -7.64 -2.59
N CYS A 72 -3.10 -7.13 -3.56
CA CYS A 72 -2.61 -6.67 -4.86
C CYS A 72 -1.64 -5.47 -4.74
N LEU A 73 -1.99 -4.47 -3.91
CA LEU A 73 -1.10 -3.32 -3.69
C LEU A 73 0.17 -3.73 -2.93
N ALA A 74 0.06 -4.58 -1.92
CA ALA A 74 1.20 -5.08 -1.14
C ALA A 74 2.23 -5.75 -2.06
N TRP A 75 1.78 -6.67 -2.91
CA TRP A 75 2.65 -7.31 -3.90
C TRP A 75 3.30 -6.31 -4.85
N ALA A 76 2.54 -5.33 -5.35
CA ALA A 76 3.09 -4.30 -6.24
C ALA A 76 4.15 -3.41 -5.55
N LEU A 77 4.03 -3.19 -4.24
CA LEU A 77 5.00 -2.42 -3.45
C LEU A 77 6.24 -3.25 -3.09
N GLU A 78 6.09 -4.55 -2.88
CA GLU A 78 7.21 -5.49 -2.68
C GLU A 78 8.06 -5.62 -3.94
N VAL A 79 7.43 -5.77 -5.12
CA VAL A 79 8.12 -5.83 -6.42
C VAL A 79 8.76 -4.49 -6.77
N GLY A 80 8.15 -3.37 -6.42
CA GLY A 80 8.75 -2.05 -6.51
C GLY A 80 8.64 -1.36 -7.88
N ASP A 81 8.76 -2.08 -9.00
CA ASP A 81 8.77 -1.50 -10.36
C ASP A 81 7.62 -2.02 -11.25
N CYS A 82 6.40 -2.03 -10.71
CA CYS A 82 5.22 -2.39 -11.49
C CYS A 82 4.68 -1.20 -12.30
N HIS A 83 4.44 -1.38 -13.60
CA HIS A 83 3.69 -0.45 -14.45
C HIS A 83 2.17 -0.65 -14.33
N GLY A 84 1.36 0.29 -14.80
CA GLY A 84 -0.10 0.18 -14.76
C GLY A 84 -0.74 0.35 -13.37
N VAL A 85 -2.03 0.07 -13.30
CA VAL A 85 -2.87 0.21 -12.12
C VAL A 85 -2.83 -1.08 -11.29
N TRP A 86 -2.44 -0.96 -10.02
CA TRP A 86 -2.38 -2.08 -9.07
C TRP A 86 -3.01 -1.66 -7.75
N GLY A 87 -3.91 -2.48 -7.19
CA GLY A 87 -4.56 -2.20 -5.91
C GLY A 87 -5.17 -0.80 -5.82
N ALA A 88 -5.75 -0.32 -6.94
CA ALA A 88 -6.31 1.01 -7.11
C ALA A 88 -5.30 2.16 -7.01
N THR A 89 -4.06 1.93 -7.43
CA THR A 89 -3.00 2.96 -7.49
C THR A 89 -2.34 2.97 -8.86
N THR A 90 -1.97 4.16 -9.33
CA THR A 90 -1.12 4.36 -10.51
C THR A 90 0.36 4.23 -10.14
N PRO A 91 1.28 4.05 -11.11
CA PRO A 91 2.72 4.02 -10.84
C PRO A 91 3.21 5.31 -10.17
N ARG A 92 2.60 6.46 -10.53
CA ARG A 92 2.93 7.76 -9.94
C ARG A 92 2.59 7.80 -8.45
N GLU A 93 1.40 7.36 -8.06
CA GLU A 93 0.97 7.33 -6.66
C GLU A 93 1.82 6.37 -5.81
N ARG A 94 2.21 5.22 -6.38
CA ARG A 94 3.04 4.24 -5.67
C ARG A 94 4.43 4.76 -5.30
N ARG A 95 4.98 5.77 -5.99
CA ARG A 95 6.35 6.27 -5.70
C ARG A 95 6.55 6.66 -4.24
N ALA A 96 5.62 7.44 -3.67
CA ALA A 96 5.70 7.82 -2.26
C ALA A 96 5.34 6.65 -1.33
N MET A 97 4.40 5.80 -1.74
CA MET A 97 4.02 4.60 -1.00
C MET A 97 5.18 3.60 -0.89
N LEU A 98 6.05 3.46 -1.89
CA LEU A 98 7.22 2.58 -1.85
C LEU A 98 8.22 2.99 -0.76
N VAL A 99 8.45 4.29 -0.61
CA VAL A 99 9.30 4.82 0.46
C VAL A 99 8.65 4.57 1.82
N ALA A 100 7.34 4.81 1.94
CA ALA A 100 6.60 4.53 3.17
C ALA A 100 6.59 3.03 3.51
N TRP A 101 6.33 2.17 2.51
CA TRP A 101 6.27 0.71 2.64
C TRP A 101 7.57 0.13 3.18
N ARG A 102 8.71 0.51 2.58
CA ARG A 102 10.04 0.04 3.01
C ARG A 102 10.30 0.37 4.48
N ALA A 103 9.95 1.59 4.91
CA ALA A 103 10.12 2.00 6.31
C ALA A 103 9.27 1.18 7.32
N GLU A 104 8.15 0.60 6.88
CA GLU A 104 7.25 -0.18 7.75
C GLU A 104 7.51 -1.69 7.69
N VAL A 105 8.01 -2.22 6.57
CA VAL A 105 8.26 -3.66 6.35
C VAL A 105 9.69 -4.06 6.71
N GLU A 106 10.65 -3.17 6.45
CA GLU A 106 12.05 -3.33 6.84
C GLU A 106 12.36 -2.22 7.86
N PRO A 107 11.87 -2.32 9.11
CA PRO A 107 12.24 -1.35 10.12
C PRO A 107 13.76 -1.42 10.30
N ASP A 108 14.43 -0.28 10.12
CA ASP A 108 15.82 -0.11 10.50
C ASP A 108 15.94 -0.49 11.99
N PRO A 109 16.72 -1.53 12.34
CA PRO A 109 16.85 -1.97 13.73
C PRO A 109 17.35 -0.83 14.63
N GLU A 110 18.12 0.14 14.11
CA GLU A 110 18.64 1.28 14.89
C GLU A 110 17.54 2.31 15.20
N ALA A 111 16.59 2.54 14.27
CA ALA A 111 15.47 3.47 14.50
C ALA A 111 14.40 2.92 15.44
N ALA A 112 14.27 1.58 15.52
CA ALA A 112 13.34 0.91 16.41
C ALA A 112 13.78 0.96 17.89
N GLU A 113 15.09 1.00 18.16
CA GLU A 113 15.61 1.18 19.52
C GLU A 113 15.36 2.61 20.06
N GLU A 114 15.50 3.63 19.21
CA GLU A 114 15.28 5.05 19.57
C GLU A 114 13.81 5.37 19.89
N ALA A 115 12.85 4.68 19.26
CA ALA A 115 11.43 4.96 19.41
C ALA A 115 10.83 4.47 20.75
N GLY A 116 11.54 3.63 21.49
CA GLY A 116 11.06 3.00 22.73
C GLY A 116 9.85 2.08 22.51
N PRO A 117 9.56 1.15 23.44
CA PRO A 117 8.40 0.28 23.31
C PRO A 117 7.11 1.12 23.30
N PRO A 118 6.10 0.75 22.49
CA PRO A 118 4.83 1.46 22.49
C PRO A 118 4.25 1.41 23.92
N VAL A 119 4.07 2.58 24.52
CA VAL A 119 3.41 2.72 25.82
C VAL A 119 2.01 2.15 25.65
N ARG A 120 1.81 0.93 26.15
CA ARG A 120 0.49 0.32 26.18
C ARG A 120 -0.35 1.16 27.12
N ASP A 121 -1.24 1.94 26.55
CA ASP A 121 -2.22 2.74 27.27
C ASP A 121 -3.03 1.80 28.18
N ARG A 122 -2.67 1.78 29.47
CA ARG A 122 -3.34 0.99 30.50
C ARG A 122 -4.64 1.69 30.88
N LEU A 123 -5.58 1.71 29.96
CA LEU A 123 -6.97 2.03 30.25
C LEU A 123 -7.74 0.73 30.49
N LEU A 124 -8.29 0.64 31.70
CA LEU A 124 -9.32 -0.29 32.21
C LEU A 124 -8.85 -1.57 32.93
N THR A 125 -8.66 -1.46 34.24
CA THR A 125 -9.41 -2.32 35.19
C THR A 125 -9.44 -1.66 36.59
N LEU A 126 -10.40 -0.76 36.80
CA LEU A 126 -10.90 -0.51 38.16
C LEU A 126 -11.87 -1.65 38.49
N VAL A 127 -11.35 -2.73 39.07
CA VAL A 127 -12.20 -3.66 39.82
C VAL A 127 -12.31 -3.09 41.25
N PRO A 128 -13.51 -2.79 41.75
CA PRO A 128 -13.66 -2.29 43.11
C PRO A 128 -13.34 -3.42 44.12
N LEU A 129 -12.43 -3.14 45.06
CA LEU A 129 -12.26 -3.96 46.25
C LEU A 129 -13.47 -3.73 47.17
N SER A 130 -14.10 -4.84 47.58
CA SER A 130 -15.15 -4.88 48.61
C SER A 130 -14.58 -4.58 49.99
#